data_AF-A0A820GMB5-F1
#
_entry.id   AF-A0A820GMB5-F1
#
_cell.length_a   1.000
_cell.length_b   1.000
_cell.length_c   1.000
_cell.angle_alpha   90.00
_cell.angle_beta   90.00
_cell.angle_gamma   90.00
#
_symmetry.space_group_name_H-M   'P 1'
#
loop_
_entity.id
_entity.type
_entity.pdbx_description
1 polymer ?
#
loop_
_entity_poly.entity_id
_entity_poly.type
_entity_poly.pdbx_seq_one_letter_code
_entity_poly.pdbx_strand_id
1 'polypeptide(L)'
;GGLAVGKEGPMIHSGSIIAGGISQGKSSTLKFDFHIFKHFRTDKHKRDFVSAGAAAGVAAAFGAPVGGVLFALEEGASFFNQQLTWFIFFASMVSTFTLNVVMSAIDGHFGDLSSPGLINFGLFKDVPYMWFELPIFILMGVMGGVFGALFNELNLRLTKFRHHYINRHWVLIIEVLLVAATTVVIAFVLIFTTMNECRPIKTQVELNSPTIQLFCPDGQYNTMATIVFSTPENAVRNLFHSEIGTYKAWSLLAFCIVYFCLTCWTYGIIVSSGLFIPSLLIGASWGRLVGIGMHNLFPSI
;
A
#
# COMPACT_ATOMS: atom_id res chain seq x y z
N GLY A 1 -12.67 8.10 -3.32
CA GLY A 1 -12.70 9.46 -3.88
C GLY A 1 -11.37 9.89 -4.46
N GLY A 2 -10.64 9.02 -5.18
CA GLY A 2 -9.44 9.41 -5.93
C GLY A 2 -8.28 10.03 -5.12
N LEU A 3 -8.24 9.78 -3.81
CA LEU A 3 -7.15 10.26 -2.96
C LEU A 3 -5.95 9.31 -3.06
N ALA A 4 -4.74 9.84 -2.96
CA ALA A 4 -3.51 9.06 -2.93
C ALA A 4 -3.32 8.35 -1.57
N VAL A 5 -4.15 7.35 -1.30
CA VAL A 5 -4.22 6.61 -0.02
C VAL A 5 -4.29 5.11 -0.25
N GLY A 6 -3.82 4.34 0.73
CA GLY A 6 -4.00 2.88 0.81
C GLY A 6 -5.04 2.48 1.85
N LYS A 7 -5.65 1.32 1.66
CA LYS A 7 -6.59 0.69 2.60
C LYS A 7 -5.93 -0.26 3.61
N GLU A 8 -4.67 -0.63 3.36
CA GLU A 8 -3.94 -1.65 4.11
C GLU A 8 -3.60 -1.25 5.56
N GLY A 9 -3.12 -0.01 5.77
CA GLY A 9 -2.76 0.48 7.11
C GLY A 9 -3.91 0.43 8.12
N PRO A 10 -5.11 0.95 7.77
CA PRO A 10 -6.29 0.85 8.63
C PRO A 10 -6.68 -0.57 9.06
N MET A 11 -6.29 -1.62 8.33
CA MET A 11 -6.59 -3.00 8.73
C MET A 11 -5.87 -3.43 10.01
N ILE A 12 -4.66 -2.92 10.25
CA ILE A 12 -3.91 -3.19 11.48
C ILE A 12 -4.69 -2.67 12.69
N HIS A 13 -5.23 -1.45 12.57
CA HIS A 13 -6.06 -0.83 13.60
C HIS A 13 -7.39 -1.57 13.80
N SER A 14 -8.05 -1.98 12.71
CA SER A 14 -9.27 -2.79 12.78
C SER A 14 -9.04 -4.12 13.50
N GLY A 15 -7.97 -4.85 13.16
CA GLY A 15 -7.61 -6.10 13.83
C GLY A 15 -7.32 -5.90 15.32
N SER A 16 -6.61 -4.81 15.66
CA SER A 16 -6.34 -4.40 17.04
C SER A 16 -7.63 -4.13 17.85
N ILE A 17 -8.60 -3.41 17.26
CA ILE A 17 -9.89 -3.14 17.89
C ILE A 17 -10.68 -4.44 18.12
N ILE A 18 -10.74 -5.31 17.11
CA ILE A 18 -11.47 -6.59 17.20
C ILE A 18 -10.89 -7.44 18.33
N ALA A 19 -9.57 -7.62 18.37
CA ALA A 19 -8.91 -8.43 19.41
C ALA A 19 -9.03 -7.80 20.81
N GLY A 20 -8.87 -6.47 20.90
CA GLY A 20 -9.05 -5.73 22.15
C GLY A 20 -10.49 -5.70 22.67
N GLY A 21 -11.48 -5.83 21.79
CA GLY A 21 -12.90 -5.90 22.14
C GLY A 21 -13.35 -7.30 22.55
N ILE A 22 -13.11 -8.29 21.69
CA ILE A 22 -13.57 -9.68 21.91
C ILE A 22 -12.92 -10.29 23.16
N SER A 23 -11.63 -10.02 23.41
CA SER A 23 -10.91 -10.54 24.58
C SER A 23 -11.55 -10.18 25.93
N GLN A 24 -12.31 -9.09 26.00
CA GLN A 24 -12.93 -8.62 27.23
C GLN A 24 -14.27 -9.30 27.54
N GLY A 25 -14.90 -9.93 26.54
CA GLY A 25 -16.19 -10.60 26.68
C GLY A 25 -17.34 -9.67 27.11
N LYS A 26 -17.22 -8.36 26.86
CA LYS A 26 -18.24 -7.35 27.17
C LYS A 26 -18.21 -6.22 26.14
N SER A 27 -19.35 -5.58 25.92
CA SER A 27 -19.47 -4.34 25.15
C SER A 27 -19.73 -3.17 26.09
N SER A 28 -18.72 -2.32 26.28
CA SER A 28 -18.86 -1.10 27.10
C SER A 28 -19.82 -0.08 26.47
N THR A 29 -19.80 0.05 25.14
CA THR A 29 -20.66 0.99 24.39
C THR A 29 -22.13 0.59 24.48
N LEU A 30 -22.43 -0.71 24.33
CA LEU A 30 -23.80 -1.24 24.42
C LEU A 30 -24.21 -1.60 25.86
N LYS A 31 -23.33 -1.36 26.85
CA LYS A 31 -23.50 -1.72 28.26
C LYS A 31 -23.97 -3.17 28.48
N PHE A 32 -23.41 -4.10 27.71
CA PHE A 32 -23.77 -5.51 27.73
C PHE A 32 -22.57 -6.38 28.16
N ASP A 33 -22.75 -7.29 29.12
CA ASP A 33 -21.72 -8.22 29.59
C ASP A 33 -22.14 -9.67 29.31
N PHE A 34 -21.32 -10.41 28.54
CA PHE A 34 -21.57 -11.82 28.26
C PHE A 34 -21.11 -12.73 29.42
N HIS A 35 -20.44 -12.17 30.44
CA HIS A 35 -19.84 -12.87 31.58
C HIS A 35 -18.80 -13.95 31.26
N ILE A 36 -18.36 -14.04 30.01
CA ILE A 36 -17.29 -14.91 29.51
C ILE A 36 -15.94 -14.14 29.58
N PHE A 37 -14.81 -14.84 29.63
CA PHE A 37 -13.46 -14.26 29.55
C PHE A 37 -13.07 -13.25 30.64
N LYS A 38 -13.68 -13.34 31.84
CA LYS A 38 -13.36 -12.44 32.98
C LYS A 38 -11.87 -12.42 33.36
N HIS A 39 -11.17 -13.55 33.21
CA HIS A 39 -9.73 -13.67 33.52
C HIS A 39 -8.85 -12.76 32.63
N PHE A 40 -9.26 -12.53 31.38
CA PHE A 40 -8.48 -11.75 30.40
C PHE A 40 -8.72 -10.24 30.50
N ARG A 41 -9.48 -9.78 31.51
CA ARG A 41 -9.79 -8.35 31.75
C ARG A 41 -8.65 -7.60 32.47
N THR A 42 -7.41 -7.89 32.10
CA THR A 42 -6.20 -7.22 32.62
C THR A 42 -5.46 -6.55 31.47
N ASP A 43 -4.82 -5.40 31.71
CA ASP A 43 -4.11 -4.64 30.68
C ASP A 43 -3.00 -5.45 29.99
N LYS A 44 -2.31 -6.32 30.73
CA LYS A 44 -1.31 -7.25 30.16
C LYS A 44 -1.94 -8.12 29.07
N HIS A 45 -3.00 -8.84 29.40
CA HIS A 45 -3.67 -9.73 28.44
C HIS A 45 -4.31 -8.95 27.30
N LYS A 46 -4.92 -7.80 27.59
CA LYS A 46 -5.48 -6.93 26.55
C LYS A 46 -4.41 -6.49 25.55
N ARG A 47 -3.22 -6.10 26.03
CA ARG A 47 -2.08 -5.77 25.17
C ARG A 47 -1.65 -6.95 24.31
N ASP A 48 -1.51 -8.13 24.90
CA ASP A 48 -1.11 -9.36 24.17
C ASP A 48 -2.12 -9.69 23.05
N PHE A 49 -3.43 -9.57 23.30
CA PHE A 49 -4.46 -9.76 22.28
C PHE A 49 -4.45 -8.66 21.22
N VAL A 50 -4.26 -7.40 21.61
CA VAL A 50 -4.15 -6.28 20.66
C VAL A 50 -2.95 -6.47 19.73
N SER A 51 -1.80 -6.91 20.24
CA SER A 51 -0.62 -7.25 19.43
C SER A 51 -0.91 -8.40 18.45
N ALA A 52 -1.63 -9.44 18.88
CA ALA A 52 -2.07 -10.51 17.98
C ALA A 52 -3.05 -10.01 16.90
N GLY A 53 -3.98 -9.12 17.26
CA GLY A 53 -4.91 -8.49 16.32
C GLY A 53 -4.20 -7.60 15.30
N ALA A 54 -3.20 -6.82 15.73
CA ALA A 54 -2.37 -6.02 14.84
C ALA A 54 -1.61 -6.90 13.84
N ALA A 55 -0.95 -7.97 14.31
CA ALA A 55 -0.25 -8.93 13.46
C ALA A 55 -1.18 -9.63 12.47
N ALA A 56 -2.40 -9.98 12.89
CA ALA A 56 -3.42 -10.56 12.02
C ALA A 56 -3.88 -9.58 10.94
N GLY A 57 -4.00 -8.29 11.27
CA GLY A 57 -4.28 -7.21 10.32
C GLY A 57 -3.17 -7.02 9.28
N VAL A 58 -1.90 -7.03 9.71
CA VAL A 58 -0.73 -7.00 8.80
C VAL A 58 -0.73 -8.22 7.88
N ALA A 59 -0.99 -9.41 8.44
CA ALA A 59 -1.02 -10.66 7.69
C ALA A 59 -2.15 -10.68 6.64
N ALA A 60 -3.33 -10.14 6.96
CA ALA A 60 -4.43 -9.98 6.01
C ALA A 60 -4.12 -8.93 4.93
N ALA A 61 -3.43 -7.84 5.29
CA ALA A 61 -3.10 -6.76 4.37
C ALA A 61 -2.13 -7.22 3.28
N PHE A 62 -1.01 -7.82 3.70
CA PHE A 62 0.11 -8.12 2.83
C PHE A 62 0.26 -9.61 2.49
N GLY A 63 -0.57 -10.49 3.05
CA GLY A 63 -0.40 -11.93 2.90
C GLY A 63 0.88 -12.46 3.55
N ALA A 64 1.40 -11.76 4.57
CA ALA A 64 2.68 -12.04 5.21
C ALA A 64 2.54 -12.33 6.72
N PRO A 65 2.12 -13.56 7.12
CA PRO A 65 1.93 -13.92 8.53
C PRO A 65 3.17 -13.74 9.40
N VAL A 66 4.34 -14.17 8.92
CA VAL A 66 5.61 -14.02 9.65
C VAL A 66 5.99 -12.55 9.79
N GLY A 67 5.76 -11.74 8.75
CA GLY A 67 5.98 -10.29 8.81
C GLY A 67 5.10 -9.60 9.84
N GLY A 68 3.82 -10.03 9.96
CA GLY A 68 2.93 -9.54 11.01
C GLY A 68 3.39 -9.88 12.43
N VAL A 69 3.94 -11.09 12.63
CA VAL A 69 4.54 -11.49 13.93
C VAL A 69 5.74 -10.62 14.26
N LEU A 70 6.66 -10.41 13.32
CA LEU A 70 7.84 -9.57 13.52
C LEU A 70 7.44 -8.13 13.83
N PHE A 71 6.47 -7.57 13.09
CA PHE A 71 5.91 -6.26 13.38
C PHE A 71 5.36 -6.14 14.80
N ALA A 72 4.60 -7.14 15.26
CA ALA A 72 4.07 -7.14 16.63
C ALA A 72 5.14 -7.31 17.71
N LEU A 73 6.26 -7.99 17.39
CA LEU A 73 7.40 -8.12 18.30
C LEU A 73 8.21 -6.83 18.38
N GLU A 74 8.47 -6.18 17.24
CA GLU A 74 9.23 -4.92 17.15
C GLU A 74 8.50 -3.77 17.88
N GLU A 75 7.19 -3.64 17.69
CA GLU A 75 6.39 -2.54 18.26
C GLU A 75 5.82 -2.86 19.66
N GLY A 76 5.60 -4.15 19.97
CA GLY A 76 4.79 -4.56 21.13
C GLY A 76 5.55 -5.21 22.28
N ALA A 77 6.76 -5.72 22.07
CA ALA A 77 7.44 -6.57 23.05
C ALA A 77 8.78 -5.99 23.52
N SER A 78 8.82 -5.49 24.76
CA SER A 78 10.10 -5.23 25.44
C SER A 78 10.87 -6.51 25.78
N PHE A 79 10.18 -7.66 25.79
CA PHE A 79 10.74 -8.99 26.08
C PHE A 79 10.10 -10.06 25.19
N PHE A 80 10.94 -10.94 24.64
CA PHE A 80 10.51 -12.02 23.74
C PHE A 80 9.85 -13.16 24.53
N ASN A 81 8.54 -13.35 24.36
CA ASN A 81 7.80 -14.46 24.97
C ASN A 81 7.42 -15.49 23.89
N GLN A 82 8.08 -16.66 23.92
CA GLN A 82 7.88 -17.73 22.94
C GLN A 82 6.43 -18.18 22.79
N GLN A 83 5.68 -18.29 23.91
CA GLN A 83 4.30 -18.74 23.87
C GLN A 83 3.39 -17.72 23.17
N LEU A 84 3.61 -16.43 23.45
CA LEU A 84 2.88 -15.35 22.81
C LEU A 84 3.18 -15.30 21.31
N THR A 85 4.44 -15.42 20.91
CA THR A 85 4.86 -15.44 19.50
C THR A 85 4.12 -16.53 18.71
N TRP A 86 3.98 -17.74 19.28
CA TRP A 86 3.22 -18.82 18.66
C TRP A 86 1.74 -18.50 18.49
N PHE A 87 1.10 -17.87 19.48
CA PHE A 87 -0.31 -17.47 19.37
C PHE A 87 -0.52 -16.35 18.35
N ILE A 88 0.39 -15.38 18.28
CA ILE A 88 0.37 -14.32 17.27
C ILE A 88 0.52 -14.96 15.87
N PHE A 89 1.49 -15.87 15.70
CA PHE A 89 1.70 -16.55 14.42
C PHE A 89 0.46 -17.34 13.98
N PHE A 90 -0.16 -18.09 14.89
CA PHE A 90 -1.39 -18.82 14.61
C PHE A 90 -2.52 -17.88 14.18
N ALA A 91 -2.74 -16.78 14.91
CA ALA A 91 -3.76 -15.79 14.57
C ALA A 91 -3.54 -15.17 13.19
N SER A 92 -2.29 -14.82 12.86
CA SER A 92 -1.91 -14.29 11.55
C SER A 92 -2.17 -15.29 10.41
N MET A 93 -1.81 -16.56 10.58
CA MET A 93 -2.08 -17.61 9.60
C MET A 93 -3.58 -17.80 9.36
N VAL A 94 -4.38 -17.85 10.43
CA VAL A 94 -5.84 -17.98 10.34
C VAL A 94 -6.44 -16.78 9.61
N SER A 95 -5.96 -15.56 9.88
CA SER A 95 -6.43 -14.34 9.21
C SER A 95 -6.19 -14.38 7.70
N THR A 96 -4.95 -14.65 7.28
CA THR A 96 -4.55 -14.79 5.87
C THR A 96 -5.34 -15.89 5.16
N PHE A 97 -5.46 -17.07 5.79
CA PHE A 97 -6.24 -18.18 5.24
C PHE A 97 -7.71 -17.83 5.07
N THR A 98 -8.32 -17.20 6.09
CA THR A 98 -9.74 -16.81 6.06
C THR A 98 -9.99 -15.79 4.95
N LEU A 99 -9.13 -14.78 4.81
CA LEU A 99 -9.23 -13.79 3.74
C LEU A 99 -9.15 -14.46 2.36
N ASN A 100 -8.18 -15.35 2.16
CA ASN A 100 -7.96 -16.02 0.88
C ASN A 100 -9.17 -16.90 0.49
N VAL A 101 -9.70 -17.69 1.44
CA VAL A 101 -10.90 -18.51 1.21
C VAL A 101 -12.12 -17.65 0.87
N VAL A 102 -12.34 -16.56 1.60
CA VAL A 102 -13.49 -15.66 1.35
C VAL A 102 -13.35 -14.94 0.03
N MET A 103 -12.16 -14.44 -0.31
CA MET A 103 -11.89 -13.77 -1.58
C MET A 103 -12.07 -14.72 -2.76
N SER A 104 -11.52 -15.94 -2.67
CA SER A 104 -11.70 -17.03 -3.64
C SER A 104 -13.18 -17.35 -3.88
N ALA A 105 -14.01 -17.33 -2.83
CA ALA A 105 -15.45 -17.53 -2.95
C ALA A 105 -16.17 -16.34 -3.62
N ILE A 106 -15.77 -15.10 -3.33
CA ILE A 106 -16.34 -13.89 -3.93
C ILE A 106 -15.99 -13.80 -5.42
N ASP A 107 -14.75 -14.13 -5.78
CA ASP A 107 -14.27 -14.11 -7.17
C ASP A 107 -14.79 -15.27 -8.02
N GLY A 108 -15.58 -16.18 -7.43
CA GLY A 108 -16.23 -17.30 -8.14
C GLY A 108 -15.32 -18.49 -8.45
N HIS A 109 -14.07 -18.47 -7.96
CA HIS A 109 -13.07 -19.51 -8.21
C HIS A 109 -12.73 -20.25 -6.90
N PHE A 110 -13.72 -20.96 -6.34
CA PHE A 110 -13.57 -21.63 -5.06
C PHE A 110 -12.43 -22.67 -5.09
N GLY A 111 -11.46 -22.50 -4.19
CA GLY A 111 -10.28 -23.36 -4.08
C GLY A 111 -9.02 -22.81 -4.75
N ASP A 112 -9.12 -21.72 -5.52
CA ASP A 112 -7.94 -20.98 -5.95
C ASP A 112 -7.43 -20.06 -4.82
N LEU A 113 -6.35 -20.48 -4.16
CA LEU A 113 -5.74 -19.76 -3.04
C LEU A 113 -4.66 -18.76 -3.51
N SER A 114 -4.89 -18.10 -4.65
CA SER A 114 -3.93 -17.20 -5.30
C SER A 114 -3.85 -15.80 -4.68
N SER A 115 -4.76 -15.44 -3.76
CA SER A 115 -4.86 -14.11 -3.14
C SER A 115 -4.58 -14.15 -1.64
N PRO A 116 -3.30 -14.25 -1.22
CA PRO A 116 -2.93 -14.38 0.19
C PRO A 116 -3.18 -13.10 1.00
N GLY A 117 -3.23 -11.93 0.37
CA GLY A 117 -3.48 -10.65 1.02
C GLY A 117 -4.29 -9.70 0.13
N LEU A 118 -4.67 -8.55 0.67
CA LEU A 118 -5.35 -7.50 -0.11
C LEU A 118 -4.49 -6.92 -1.23
N ILE A 119 -3.17 -6.87 -1.03
CA ILE A 119 -2.20 -6.61 -2.09
C ILE A 119 -1.45 -7.89 -2.47
N ASN A 120 -1.42 -8.18 -3.77
CA ASN A 120 -0.62 -9.27 -4.33
C ASN A 120 0.37 -8.70 -5.35
N PHE A 121 1.67 -8.86 -5.06
CA PHE A 121 2.73 -8.38 -5.94
C PHE A 121 2.93 -9.25 -7.19
N GLY A 122 2.27 -10.40 -7.30
CA GLY A 122 2.46 -11.34 -8.40
C GLY A 122 3.72 -12.19 -8.24
N LEU A 123 3.99 -13.02 -9.25
CA LEU A 123 5.11 -13.96 -9.25
C LEU A 123 6.32 -13.31 -9.91
N PHE A 124 7.42 -13.18 -9.18
CA PHE A 124 8.72 -12.84 -9.73
C PHE A 124 9.44 -14.13 -10.15
N LYS A 125 9.24 -14.57 -11.38
CA LYS A 125 9.96 -15.72 -11.96
C LYS A 125 11.21 -15.22 -12.66
N ASP A 126 12.36 -15.85 -12.35
CA ASP A 126 13.62 -15.68 -13.07
C ASP A 126 14.12 -14.23 -13.19
N VAL A 127 14.21 -13.52 -12.07
CA VAL A 127 14.87 -12.20 -11.97
C VAL A 127 16.21 -12.36 -11.23
N PRO A 128 17.23 -13.00 -11.85
CA PRO A 128 18.53 -13.15 -11.22
C PRO A 128 19.17 -11.77 -11.07
N TYR A 129 19.81 -11.53 -9.93
CA TYR A 129 20.68 -10.37 -9.73
C TYR A 129 22.12 -10.83 -9.66
N MET A 130 23.02 -9.98 -10.13
CA MET A 130 24.46 -10.25 -10.10
C MET A 130 25.12 -9.50 -8.94
N TRP A 131 26.25 -10.00 -8.44
CA TRP A 131 26.94 -9.39 -7.30
C TRP A 131 27.38 -7.93 -7.56
N PHE A 132 27.65 -7.57 -8.81
CA PHE A 132 28.01 -6.20 -9.20
C PHE A 132 26.84 -5.20 -9.14
N GLU A 133 25.60 -5.69 -9.01
CA GLU A 133 24.40 -4.85 -8.86
C GLU A 133 24.15 -4.47 -7.40
N LEU A 134 24.75 -5.18 -6.43
CA LEU A 134 24.59 -4.90 -4.99
C LEU A 134 24.95 -3.45 -4.61
N PRO A 135 26.04 -2.83 -5.11
CA PRO A 135 26.32 -1.42 -4.83
C PRO A 135 25.22 -0.47 -5.33
N ILE A 136 24.56 -0.80 -6.44
CA ILE A 136 23.44 -0.02 -6.97
C ILE A 136 22.24 -0.13 -6.03
N PHE A 137 21.94 -1.32 -5.52
CA PHE A 137 20.87 -1.50 -4.53
C PHE A 137 21.14 -0.76 -3.22
N ILE A 138 22.41 -0.72 -2.76
CA ILE A 138 22.81 0.08 -1.60
C ILE A 138 22.56 1.57 -1.87
N LEU A 139 22.99 2.07 -3.04
CA LEU A 139 22.76 3.46 -3.42
C LEU A 139 21.27 3.80 -3.51
N MET A 140 20.46 2.90 -4.07
CA MET A 140 19.00 3.02 -4.09
C MET A 140 18.42 3.08 -2.67
N GLY A 141 18.93 2.27 -1.73
CA GLY A 141 18.55 2.32 -0.32
C GLY A 141 18.89 3.67 0.34
N VAL A 142 20.07 4.21 0.07
CA VAL A 142 20.47 5.54 0.56
C VAL A 142 19.56 6.64 0.00
N MET A 143 19.29 6.63 -1.30
CA MET A 143 18.37 7.60 -1.93
C MET A 143 16.96 7.48 -1.37
N GLY A 144 16.46 6.25 -1.18
CA GLY A 144 15.16 5.99 -0.56
C GLY A 144 15.08 6.53 0.87
N GLY A 145 16.15 6.37 1.67
CA GLY A 145 16.26 6.95 3.01
C GLY A 145 16.23 8.48 3.01
N VAL A 146 16.95 9.12 2.08
CA VAL A 146 16.96 10.59 1.93
C VAL A 146 15.58 11.11 1.50
N PHE A 147 14.93 10.48 0.51
CA PHE A 147 13.58 10.87 0.08
C PHE A 147 12.54 10.62 1.18
N GLY A 148 12.67 9.56 1.96
CA GLY A 148 11.83 9.30 3.12
C GLY A 148 12.00 10.36 4.22
N ALA A 149 13.24 10.76 4.52
CA ALA A 149 13.52 11.83 5.46
C ALA A 149 12.93 13.18 4.99
N LEU A 150 13.07 13.50 3.70
CA LEU A 150 12.46 14.67 3.08
C LEU A 150 10.93 14.62 3.19
N PHE A 151 10.31 13.48 2.88
CA PHE A 151 8.86 13.28 3.00
C PHE A 151 8.37 13.53 4.43
N ASN A 152 9.10 13.03 5.43
CA ASN A 152 8.76 13.22 6.83
C ASN A 152 8.88 14.69 7.26
N GLU A 153 9.94 15.39 6.86
CA GLU A 153 10.13 16.81 7.18
C GLU A 153 9.04 17.69 6.54
N LEU A 154 8.68 17.42 5.28
CA LEU A 154 7.59 18.13 4.59
C LEU A 154 6.24 17.90 5.29
N ASN A 155 5.94 16.64 5.64
CA ASN A 155 4.72 16.31 6.38
C ASN A 155 4.69 16.94 7.77
N LEU A 156 5.82 17.01 8.46
CA LEU A 156 5.93 17.64 9.77
C LEU A 156 5.64 19.14 9.70
N ARG A 157 6.19 19.84 8.69
CA ARG A 157 5.87 21.25 8.44
C ARG A 157 4.40 21.46 8.10
N LEU A 158 3.85 20.61 7.23
CA LEU A 158 2.44 20.67 6.82
C LEU A 158 1.50 20.41 8.01
N THR A 159 1.85 19.46 8.88
CA THR A 159 1.08 19.15 10.08
C THR A 159 1.09 20.30 11.07
N LYS A 160 2.25 20.96 11.29
CA LYS A 160 2.34 22.18 12.09
C LYS A 160 1.48 23.31 11.52
N PHE A 161 1.50 23.48 10.19
CA PHE A 161 0.66 24.46 9.49
C PHE A 161 -0.85 24.16 9.70
N ARG A 162 -1.28 22.90 9.50
CA ARG A 162 -2.66 22.47 9.75
C ARG A 162 -3.09 22.73 11.18
N HIS A 163 -2.24 22.40 12.14
CA HIS A 163 -2.54 22.60 13.56
C HIS A 163 -2.77 24.08 13.91
N HIS A 164 -2.05 25.00 13.27
CA HIS A 164 -2.18 26.44 13.54
C HIS A 164 -3.31 27.10 12.75
N TYR A 165 -3.48 26.78 11.46
CA TYR A 165 -4.40 27.48 10.56
C TYR A 165 -5.69 26.71 10.22
N ILE A 166 -5.66 25.37 10.23
CA ILE A 166 -6.75 24.49 9.76
C ILE A 166 -7.29 23.69 10.96
N ASN A 167 -7.88 24.39 11.93
CA ASN A 167 -8.39 23.76 13.16
C ASN A 167 -9.92 23.59 13.21
N ARG A 168 -10.68 24.25 12.32
CA ARG A 168 -12.14 24.19 12.30
C ARG A 168 -12.63 23.01 11.47
N HIS A 169 -13.62 22.25 11.98
CA HIS A 169 -14.18 21.06 11.31
C HIS A 169 -14.63 21.30 9.86
N TRP A 170 -15.31 22.42 9.57
CA TRP A 170 -15.74 22.74 8.21
C TRP A 170 -14.58 23.00 7.24
N VAL A 171 -13.49 23.62 7.74
CA VAL A 171 -12.29 23.89 6.93
C VAL A 171 -11.55 22.59 6.61
N LEU A 172 -11.53 21.64 7.55
CA LEU A 172 -10.97 20.30 7.31
C LEU A 172 -11.71 19.54 6.20
N ILE A 173 -13.05 19.64 6.16
CA ILE A 173 -13.85 19.03 5.08
C ILE A 173 -13.55 19.71 3.74
N ILE A 174 -13.47 21.06 3.72
CA ILE A 174 -13.10 21.81 2.50
C ILE A 174 -11.71 21.41 2.01
N GLU A 175 -10.74 21.23 2.91
CA GLU A 175 -9.41 20.75 2.55
C GLU A 175 -9.47 19.38 1.86
N VAL A 176 -10.22 18.42 2.42
CA VAL A 176 -10.38 17.08 1.81
C VAL A 176 -10.98 17.18 0.41
N LEU A 177 -12.03 18.00 0.23
CA LEU A 177 -12.66 18.21 -1.08
C LEU A 177 -11.70 18.86 -2.07
N LEU A 178 -10.91 19.83 -1.62
CA LEU A 178 -9.93 20.53 -2.44
C LEU A 178 -8.79 19.60 -2.86
N VAL A 179 -8.28 18.76 -1.94
CA VAL A 179 -7.27 17.74 -2.26
C VAL A 179 -7.83 16.75 -3.29
N ALA A 180 -9.05 16.24 -3.10
CA ALA A 180 -9.68 15.33 -4.05
C ALA A 180 -9.92 15.97 -5.44
N ALA A 181 -10.34 17.22 -5.49
CA ALA A 181 -10.49 17.94 -6.76
C ALA A 181 -9.13 18.13 -7.44
N THR A 182 -8.10 18.50 -6.67
CA THR A 182 -6.76 18.73 -7.19
C THR A 182 -6.11 17.44 -7.68
N THR A 183 -6.30 16.31 -6.98
CA THR A 183 -5.79 15.02 -7.45
C THR A 183 -6.39 14.63 -8.80
N VAL A 184 -7.69 14.86 -9.01
CA VAL A 184 -8.37 14.58 -10.28
C VAL A 184 -7.86 15.50 -11.41
N VAL A 185 -7.72 16.80 -11.14
CA VAL A 185 -7.20 17.75 -12.14
C VAL A 185 -5.78 17.37 -12.55
N ILE A 186 -4.92 17.09 -11.58
CA ILE A 186 -3.53 16.70 -11.84
C ILE A 186 -3.45 15.36 -12.58
N ALA A 187 -4.27 14.38 -12.21
CA ALA A 187 -4.39 13.11 -12.91
C ALA A 187 -4.74 13.32 -14.39
N PHE A 188 -5.74 14.14 -14.68
CA PHE A 188 -6.14 14.43 -16.05
C PHE A 188 -5.07 15.18 -16.84
N VAL A 189 -4.41 16.17 -16.22
CA VAL A 189 -3.30 16.92 -16.84
C VAL A 189 -2.15 15.99 -17.19
N LEU A 190 -1.74 15.10 -16.27
CA LEU A 190 -0.69 14.11 -16.54
C LEU A 190 -1.03 13.26 -17.77
N ILE A 191 -2.25 12.71 -17.82
CA ILE A 191 -2.67 11.85 -18.93
C ILE A 191 -2.72 12.62 -20.26
N PHE A 192 -3.20 13.87 -20.23
CA PHE A 192 -3.24 14.73 -21.41
C PHE A 192 -1.83 15.05 -21.93
N THR A 193 -0.89 15.37 -21.04
CA THR A 193 0.51 15.63 -21.44
C THR A 193 1.21 14.41 -22.04
N THR A 194 0.75 13.20 -21.73
CA THR A 194 1.31 11.94 -22.23
C THR A 194 0.45 11.28 -23.31
N MET A 195 -0.41 12.05 -24.01
CA MET A 195 -1.23 11.54 -25.12
C MET A 195 -0.41 10.90 -26.26
N ASN A 196 0.86 11.25 -26.39
CA ASN A 196 1.75 10.69 -27.42
C ASN A 196 2.37 9.32 -27.02
N GLU A 197 1.97 8.73 -25.89
CA GLU A 197 2.49 7.47 -25.34
C GLU A 197 1.47 6.34 -25.41
N CYS A 198 1.03 6.04 -26.63
CA CYS A 198 0.09 4.95 -26.92
C CYS A 198 0.82 3.63 -27.23
N ARG A 199 0.31 2.53 -26.69
CA ARG A 199 0.83 1.17 -26.91
C ARG A 199 -0.29 0.24 -27.38
N PRO A 200 -0.03 -0.74 -28.27
CA PRO A 200 -1.05 -1.66 -28.72
C PRO A 200 -1.49 -2.60 -27.58
N ILE A 201 -2.79 -2.89 -27.50
CA ILE A 201 -3.34 -3.86 -26.55
C ILE A 201 -2.95 -5.27 -27.03
N LYS A 202 -2.08 -5.98 -26.29
CA LYS A 202 -1.69 -7.37 -26.64
C LYS A 202 -2.73 -8.35 -26.07
N THR A 203 -3.37 -9.12 -26.93
CA THR A 203 -4.61 -9.89 -26.66
C THR A 203 -4.48 -11.15 -25.78
N GLN A 204 -3.28 -11.54 -25.30
CA GLN A 204 -3.11 -12.88 -24.70
C GLN A 204 -2.48 -12.95 -23.29
N VAL A 205 -1.99 -11.85 -22.70
CA VAL A 205 -1.31 -11.88 -21.38
C VAL A 205 -1.92 -10.92 -20.35
N GLU A 206 -2.68 -9.90 -20.77
CA GLU A 206 -3.15 -8.81 -19.90
C GLU A 206 -4.64 -8.90 -19.49
N LEU A 207 -5.29 -10.06 -19.62
CA LEU A 207 -6.74 -10.21 -19.34
C LEU A 207 -7.13 -9.86 -17.88
N ASN A 208 -6.16 -9.80 -16.96
CA ASN A 208 -6.37 -9.54 -15.55
C ASN A 208 -5.92 -8.13 -15.09
N SER A 209 -5.41 -7.29 -16.00
CA SER A 209 -4.96 -5.92 -15.68
C SER A 209 -5.77 -4.94 -16.52
N PRO A 210 -6.58 -4.05 -15.90
CA PRO A 210 -7.43 -3.12 -16.64
C PRO A 210 -6.56 -2.12 -17.41
N THR A 211 -6.42 -2.34 -18.73
CA THR A 211 -5.78 -1.37 -19.63
C THR A 211 -6.81 -0.32 -20.05
N ILE A 212 -6.38 0.93 -20.08
CA ILE A 212 -7.29 2.06 -20.30
C ILE A 212 -6.90 2.78 -21.59
N GLN A 213 -7.80 2.72 -22.57
CA GLN A 213 -7.72 3.50 -23.80
C GLN A 213 -8.29 4.90 -23.55
N LEU A 214 -7.41 5.90 -23.53
CA LEU A 214 -7.78 7.31 -23.44
C LEU A 214 -6.83 8.16 -24.30
N PHE A 215 -7.38 9.02 -25.15
CA PHE A 215 -6.63 9.86 -26.09
C PHE A 215 -5.67 9.08 -27.01
N CYS A 216 -5.99 7.82 -27.31
CA CYS A 216 -5.23 6.96 -28.21
C CYS A 216 -6.14 6.39 -29.31
N PRO A 217 -5.57 6.04 -30.49
CA PRO A 217 -6.29 5.35 -31.56
C PRO A 217 -6.86 4.00 -31.11
N ASP A 218 -7.84 3.50 -31.86
CA ASP A 218 -8.49 2.22 -31.59
C ASP A 218 -7.50 1.05 -31.55
N GLY A 219 -7.63 0.22 -30.52
CA GLY A 219 -6.71 -0.90 -30.27
C GLY A 219 -5.41 -0.53 -29.57
N GLN A 220 -5.25 0.73 -29.14
CA GLN A 220 -4.12 1.17 -28.33
C GLN A 220 -4.57 1.70 -26.96
N TYR A 221 -3.74 1.53 -25.95
CA TYR A 221 -3.96 2.06 -24.61
C TYR A 221 -2.90 3.08 -24.22
N ASN A 222 -3.26 3.96 -23.28
CA ASN A 222 -2.35 4.95 -22.72
C ASN A 222 -1.75 4.42 -21.41
N THR A 223 -0.43 4.36 -21.34
CA THR A 223 0.30 3.76 -20.21
C THR A 223 0.10 4.55 -18.91
N MET A 224 0.05 5.88 -18.98
CA MET A 224 -0.18 6.74 -17.81
C MET A 224 -1.64 6.73 -17.38
N ALA A 225 -2.58 6.69 -18.32
CA ALA A 225 -4.00 6.52 -17.99
C ALA A 225 -4.22 5.22 -17.21
N THR A 226 -3.53 4.15 -17.63
CA THR A 226 -3.59 2.85 -16.96
C THR A 226 -3.06 2.91 -15.52
N ILE A 227 -1.93 3.57 -15.25
CA ILE A 227 -1.42 3.75 -13.88
C ILE A 227 -2.37 4.59 -13.03
N VAL A 228 -2.82 5.73 -13.55
CA VAL A 228 -3.56 6.74 -12.77
C VAL A 228 -5.00 6.32 -12.46
N PHE A 229 -5.66 5.62 -13.38
CA PHE A 229 -7.05 5.17 -13.19
C PHE A 229 -7.18 3.73 -12.68
N SER A 230 -6.09 2.97 -12.62
CA SER A 230 -6.10 1.69 -11.92
C SER A 230 -6.04 1.88 -10.40
N THR A 231 -6.35 0.82 -9.65
CA THR A 231 -6.13 0.84 -8.21
C THR A 231 -4.62 0.91 -7.94
N PRO A 232 -4.17 1.60 -6.88
CA PRO A 232 -2.75 1.80 -6.65
C PRO A 232 -1.99 0.47 -6.41
N GLU A 233 -2.68 -0.58 -5.94
CA GLU A 233 -2.13 -1.95 -5.83
C GLU A 233 -1.82 -2.53 -7.21
N ASN A 234 -2.74 -2.38 -8.16
CA ASN A 234 -2.54 -2.81 -9.55
C ASN A 234 -1.49 -1.95 -10.25
N ALA A 235 -1.42 -0.64 -9.95
CA ALA A 235 -0.39 0.23 -10.47
C ALA A 235 1.02 -0.21 -10.03
N VAL A 236 1.21 -0.59 -8.76
CA VAL A 236 2.46 -1.17 -8.25
C VAL A 236 2.79 -2.47 -8.99
N ARG A 237 1.81 -3.38 -9.13
CA ARG A 237 1.98 -4.64 -9.85
C ARG A 237 2.37 -4.42 -11.32
N ASN A 238 1.74 -3.46 -11.98
CA ASN A 238 2.07 -3.10 -13.37
C ASN A 238 3.51 -2.57 -13.48
N LEU A 239 3.98 -1.75 -12.55
CA LEU A 239 5.37 -1.25 -12.55
C LEU A 239 6.41 -2.37 -12.35
N PHE A 240 6.07 -3.40 -11.57
CA PHE A 240 6.93 -4.55 -11.34
C PHE A 240 7.01 -5.48 -12.55
N HIS A 241 5.88 -5.77 -13.20
CA HIS A 241 5.80 -6.82 -14.23
C HIS A 241 5.73 -6.30 -15.68
N SER A 242 5.72 -4.99 -15.90
CA SER A 242 5.74 -4.44 -17.26
C SER A 242 7.01 -4.80 -18.01
N GLU A 243 6.87 -5.02 -19.33
CA GLU A 243 7.99 -5.20 -20.26
C GLU A 243 8.94 -3.99 -20.29
N ILE A 244 10.18 -4.22 -20.72
CA ILE A 244 11.19 -3.17 -20.90
C ILE A 244 10.69 -2.19 -21.98
N GLY A 245 10.82 -0.89 -21.72
CA GLY A 245 10.40 0.15 -22.64
C GLY A 245 8.90 0.50 -22.61
N THR A 246 8.07 -0.15 -21.79
CA THR A 246 6.64 0.22 -21.67
C THR A 246 6.46 1.70 -21.28
N TYR A 247 7.22 2.17 -20.30
CA TYR A 247 7.16 3.55 -19.80
C TYR A 247 8.31 4.40 -20.32
N LYS A 248 8.05 5.66 -20.69
CA LYS A 248 9.11 6.63 -20.97
C LYS A 248 9.64 7.24 -19.66
N ALA A 249 10.93 7.57 -19.63
CA ALA A 249 11.57 8.11 -18.43
C ALA A 249 10.96 9.45 -17.98
N TRP A 250 10.63 10.34 -18.92
CA TRP A 250 10.05 11.65 -18.60
C TRP A 250 8.66 11.54 -17.96
N SER A 251 7.76 10.75 -18.56
CA SER A 251 6.39 10.61 -18.08
C SER A 251 6.36 9.96 -16.69
N LEU A 252 7.21 8.95 -16.47
CA LEU A 252 7.31 8.28 -15.18
C LEU A 252 7.97 9.16 -14.09
N LEU A 253 8.93 10.02 -14.46
CA LEU A 253 9.52 11.02 -13.57
C LEU A 253 8.48 12.07 -13.15
N ALA A 254 7.70 12.58 -14.11
CA ALA A 254 6.62 13.51 -13.84
C ALA A 254 5.58 12.89 -12.89
N PHE A 255 5.17 11.63 -13.17
CA PHE A 255 4.28 10.88 -12.29
C PHE A 255 4.86 10.72 -10.88
N CYS A 256 6.12 10.31 -10.74
CA CYS A 256 6.77 10.12 -9.45
C CYS A 256 6.78 11.40 -8.60
N ILE A 257 7.20 12.52 -9.18
CA ILE A 257 7.28 13.81 -8.47
C ILE A 257 5.89 14.28 -8.04
N VAL A 258 4.94 14.22 -8.97
CA VAL A 258 3.56 14.66 -8.71
C VAL A 258 2.90 13.79 -7.65
N TYR A 259 3.03 12.46 -7.77
CA TYR A 259 2.43 11.53 -6.83
C TYR A 259 3.09 11.60 -5.44
N PHE A 260 4.40 11.89 -5.36
CA PHE A 260 5.09 12.19 -4.10
C PHE A 260 4.49 13.41 -3.40
N CYS A 261 4.36 14.53 -4.12
CA CYS A 261 3.77 15.76 -3.59
C CYS A 261 2.30 15.56 -3.17
N LEU A 262 1.51 14.87 -4.00
CA LEU A 262 0.11 14.55 -3.70
C LEU A 262 -0.02 13.66 -2.46
N THR A 263 0.82 12.63 -2.33
CA THR A 263 0.81 11.73 -1.16
C THR A 263 1.19 12.49 0.10
N CYS A 264 2.21 13.36 0.03
CA CYS A 264 2.62 14.21 1.14
C CYS A 264 1.49 15.15 1.58
N TRP A 265 0.75 15.72 0.63
CA TRP A 265 -0.38 16.57 0.96
C TRP A 265 -1.56 15.75 1.54
N THR A 266 -1.84 14.58 0.97
CA THR A 266 -2.99 13.74 1.33
C THR A 266 -2.86 13.11 2.71
N TYR A 267 -1.65 12.83 3.21
CA TYR A 267 -1.45 12.05 4.44
C TYR A 267 -2.20 12.57 5.68
N GLY A 268 -2.06 13.86 5.99
CA GLY A 268 -2.57 14.44 7.22
C GLY A 268 -3.97 15.04 7.12
N ILE A 269 -4.75 14.69 6.10
CA ILE A 269 -6.15 15.14 5.97
C ILE A 269 -7.06 14.31 6.90
N ILE A 270 -8.27 14.79 7.19
CA ILE A 270 -9.22 14.14 8.10
C ILE A 270 -9.95 12.92 7.48
N VAL A 271 -9.19 11.93 7.00
CA VAL A 271 -9.72 10.70 6.38
C VAL A 271 -8.94 9.49 6.89
N SER A 272 -9.65 8.40 7.21
CA SER A 272 -9.01 7.12 7.52
C SER A 272 -8.28 6.61 6.28
N SER A 273 -6.95 6.55 6.36
CA SER A 273 -6.08 6.24 5.24
C SER A 273 -4.79 5.58 5.70
N GLY A 274 -4.15 4.84 4.80
CA GLY A 274 -2.83 4.26 4.98
C GLY A 274 -1.81 4.83 3.99
N LEU A 275 -0.55 4.88 4.40
CA LEU A 275 0.58 5.37 3.58
C LEU A 275 1.38 4.27 2.88
N PHE A 276 1.18 3.01 3.23
CA PHE A 276 1.97 1.91 2.71
C PHE A 276 1.94 1.83 1.17
N ILE A 277 0.75 1.74 0.58
CA ILE A 277 0.62 1.60 -0.88
C ILE A 277 1.13 2.83 -1.63
N PRO A 278 0.78 4.09 -1.25
CA PRO A 278 1.36 5.26 -1.90
C PRO A 278 2.89 5.30 -1.86
N SER A 279 3.50 4.93 -0.72
CA SER A 279 4.95 4.89 -0.58
C SER A 279 5.59 3.81 -1.46
N LEU A 280 4.97 2.63 -1.56
CA LEU A 280 5.39 1.57 -2.48
C LEU A 280 5.28 2.01 -3.94
N LEU A 281 4.22 2.74 -4.31
CA LEU A 281 4.03 3.22 -5.68
C LEU A 281 5.07 4.26 -6.07
N ILE A 282 5.39 5.19 -5.17
CA ILE A 282 6.52 6.13 -5.34
C ILE A 282 7.81 5.33 -5.52
N GLY A 283 8.09 4.40 -4.60
CA GLY A 283 9.23 3.48 -4.62
C GLY A 283 9.41 2.76 -5.96
N ALA A 284 8.36 2.09 -6.42
CA ALA A 284 8.33 1.36 -7.67
C ALA A 284 8.53 2.29 -8.87
N SER A 285 7.95 3.49 -8.86
CA SER A 285 8.06 4.44 -9.97
C SER A 285 9.49 4.95 -10.16
N TRP A 286 10.16 5.43 -9.10
CA TRP A 286 11.55 5.88 -9.25
C TRP A 286 12.54 4.71 -9.37
N GLY A 287 12.26 3.56 -8.75
CA GLY A 287 13.05 2.34 -8.96
C GLY A 287 13.03 1.90 -10.41
N ARG A 288 11.86 1.97 -11.07
CA ARG A 288 11.72 1.72 -12.51
C ARG A 288 12.44 2.77 -13.36
N LEU A 289 12.50 4.04 -12.93
CA LEU A 289 13.33 5.07 -13.59
C LEU A 289 14.82 4.73 -13.53
N VAL A 290 15.31 4.27 -12.38
CA VAL A 290 16.70 3.81 -12.26
C VAL A 290 16.95 2.62 -13.18
N GLY A 291 16.01 1.66 -13.26
CA GLY A 291 16.08 0.55 -14.20
C GLY A 291 16.17 0.98 -15.67
N ILE A 292 15.37 1.98 -16.08
CA ILE A 292 15.46 2.56 -17.44
C ILE A 292 16.82 3.24 -17.65
N GLY A 293 17.31 3.98 -16.67
CA GLY A 293 18.64 4.61 -16.72
C GLY A 293 19.77 3.59 -16.87
N MET A 294 19.71 2.50 -16.09
CA MET A 294 20.65 1.38 -16.16
C MET A 294 20.63 0.70 -17.52
N HIS A 295 19.46 0.41 -18.07
CA HIS A 295 19.32 -0.18 -19.40
C HIS A 295 19.90 0.71 -20.50
N ASN A 296 19.76 2.04 -20.37
CA ASN A 296 20.34 2.99 -21.32
C ASN A 296 21.87 3.10 -21.20
N LEU A 297 22.43 2.97 -19.98
CA LEU A 297 23.87 3.03 -19.73
C LEU A 297 24.58 1.73 -20.10
N PHE A 298 23.92 0.59 -19.89
CA PHE A 298 24.45 -0.75 -20.13
C PHE A 298 23.48 -1.57 -20.99
N PRO A 299 23.32 -1.25 -22.29
CA PRO A 299 22.37 -1.93 -23.16
C PRO A 299 22.72 -3.40 -23.47
N SER A 300 23.95 -3.81 -23.16
CA SER A 300 24.50 -5.15 -23.43
C SER A 300 24.49 -6.09 -22.23
N ILE A 301 24.04 -5.61 -21.06
CA ILE A 301 23.90 -6.35 -19.80
C ILE A 301 22.41 -6.35 -19.45
#